data_AF-G6AXU7-F1
#
_entry.id   AF-G6AXU7-F1
#
_cell.length_a   1.000
_cell.length_b   1.000
_cell.length_c   1.000
_cell.angle_alpha   90.00
_cell.angle_beta   90.00
_cell.angle_gamma   90.00
#
_symmetry.space_group_name_H-M   'P 1'
#
loop_
_entity.id
_entity.type
_entity.pdbx_description
1 polymer ?
#
loop_
_entity_poly.entity_id
_entity_poly.type
_entity_poly.pdbx_seq_one_letter_code
_entity_poly.pdbx_strand_id
1 'polypeptide(L)'
;MKKILSLIAMLVMTATAFAETTSEKIVEDNYALAGKVLSPKAVTVNWDTQKLVAVLDMTTCSGTENERVFSVSNNKTDVANWEQTNGGSTVHLFYTKNAQVWTGTAMELYHQKFAVQYRYQGDASATSHYKEVTDPSTVTVVMDKTGISIDGELVFPAAEMPNLYGEGDNQLYFGAGCGTPGYATYKSVELVTEKAEPFSPVTLSKTDVANAVYNGTTTNYDAKTVDFVQYEEGKYKLVWKTLEAGSTIFGDYTIENITVAEDADTHVLTLTTTDTEGTWSNVNPAYGFVFKLAEGTKTAFTGFEGTCKLNETKDAIEKLKFKFNISIMGNEANLVFGEKAPETGINATTVAEGAATLFTVDGVKLSKLQKGLNIVRSADGKVKKVLVK
;
A
#
# COMPACT_ATOMS: atom_id res chain seq x y z
N MET A 1 -8.54 18.92 5.43
CA MET A 1 -8.04 17.64 4.90
C MET A 1 -7.71 16.72 6.07
N LYS A 2 -8.68 15.94 6.55
CA LYS A 2 -8.50 14.92 7.58
C LYS A 2 -8.30 13.60 6.84
N LYS A 3 -7.14 12.97 7.04
CA LYS A 3 -6.85 11.62 6.57
C LYS A 3 -7.86 10.67 7.22
N ILE A 4 -8.76 10.12 6.41
CA ILE A 4 -9.63 9.01 6.83
C ILE A 4 -8.71 7.79 6.84
N LEU A 5 -8.14 7.50 8.00
CA LEU A 5 -7.49 6.21 8.25
C LEU A 5 -8.55 5.12 8.16
N SER A 6 -8.20 4.10 7.39
CA SER A 6 -8.82 2.78 7.26
C SER A 6 -9.57 2.32 8.52
N LEU A 7 -10.89 2.18 8.39
CA LEU A 7 -11.78 1.60 9.40
C LEU A 7 -11.93 0.08 9.21
N ILE A 8 -10.97 -0.59 8.55
CA ILE A 8 -10.95 -2.05 8.37
C ILE A 8 -10.34 -2.77 9.60
N ALA A 9 -9.81 -2.03 10.58
CA ALA A 9 -9.20 -2.59 11.79
C ALA A 9 -10.17 -3.15 12.85
N MET A 10 -11.49 -3.15 12.64
CA MET A 10 -12.46 -3.39 13.73
C MET A 10 -13.24 -4.72 13.67
N LEU A 11 -12.81 -5.70 12.87
CA LEU A 11 -13.39 -7.05 12.92
C LEU A 11 -12.38 -8.18 12.72
N VAL A 12 -11.27 -8.13 13.45
CA VAL A 12 -10.47 -9.32 13.77
C VAL A 12 -10.15 -9.27 15.26
N MET A 13 -10.83 -10.09 16.07
CA MET A 13 -10.25 -10.47 17.36
C MET A 13 -9.02 -11.32 17.05
N THR A 14 -7.81 -10.81 17.28
CA THR A 14 -6.71 -11.49 17.99
C THR A 14 -5.37 -10.75 17.83
N ALA A 15 -4.66 -10.64 18.96
CA ALA A 15 -3.25 -10.26 19.14
C ALA A 15 -2.80 -8.91 18.54
N THR A 16 -2.57 -7.92 19.41
CA THR A 16 -1.58 -6.87 19.17
C THR A 16 -0.22 -7.52 18.90
N ALA A 17 0.06 -7.79 17.63
CA ALA A 17 1.40 -8.07 17.18
C ALA A 17 2.18 -6.76 17.28
N PHE A 18 3.02 -6.62 18.31
CA PHE A 18 4.00 -5.55 18.32
C PHE A 18 4.87 -5.73 17.07
N ALA A 19 5.01 -4.68 16.26
CA ALA A 19 5.99 -4.67 15.17
C ALA A 19 7.34 -5.07 15.77
N GLU A 20 7.91 -6.19 15.30
CA GLU A 20 9.25 -6.60 15.71
C GLU A 20 10.23 -5.52 15.24
N THR A 21 10.85 -4.81 16.17
CA THR A 21 11.95 -3.90 15.87
C THR A 21 13.27 -4.64 16.04
N THR A 22 14.16 -4.50 15.07
CA THR A 22 15.56 -4.90 15.23
C THR A 22 16.42 -3.65 15.31
N SER A 23 17.41 -3.63 16.20
CA SER A 23 18.34 -2.51 16.31
C SER A 23 19.79 -2.94 16.08
N GLU A 24 20.52 -2.09 15.37
CA GLU A 24 21.97 -2.17 15.21
C GLU A 24 22.63 -1.08 16.05
N LYS A 25 23.57 -1.47 16.93
CA LYS A 25 24.28 -0.51 17.78
C LYS A 25 25.33 0.26 16.98
N ILE A 26 25.22 1.58 17.00
CA ILE A 26 26.19 2.48 16.39
C ILE A 26 27.24 2.86 17.43
N VAL A 27 26.84 3.19 18.66
CA VAL A 27 27.74 3.52 19.77
C VAL A 27 27.47 2.57 20.94
N GLU A 28 28.51 2.22 21.68
CA GLU A 28 28.38 1.44 22.91
C GLU A 28 27.48 2.16 23.92
N ASP A 29 26.69 1.39 24.67
CA ASP A 29 25.78 1.96 25.66
C ASP A 29 26.56 2.67 26.76
N ASN A 30 25.99 3.76 27.25
CA ASN A 30 26.57 4.62 28.28
C ASN A 30 27.97 5.16 27.92
N TYR A 31 28.24 5.36 26.63
CA TYR A 31 29.49 5.97 26.18
C TYR A 31 29.55 7.45 26.58
N ALA A 32 30.50 7.81 27.45
CA ALA A 32 30.75 9.20 27.81
C ALA A 32 31.75 9.84 26.82
N LEU A 33 31.38 10.98 26.23
CA LEU A 33 32.32 11.75 25.41
C LEU A 33 33.52 12.24 26.22
N ALA A 34 33.28 12.72 27.44
CA ALA A 34 34.32 13.20 28.37
C ALA A 34 35.33 14.18 27.72
N GLY A 35 34.83 15.11 26.89
CA GLY A 35 35.63 16.10 26.16
C GLY A 35 36.40 15.54 24.95
N LYS A 36 36.26 14.25 24.62
CA LYS A 36 36.94 13.60 23.49
C LYS A 36 36.16 13.74 22.19
N VAL A 37 36.85 13.46 21.09
CA VAL A 37 36.24 13.26 19.77
C VAL A 37 35.69 11.84 19.68
N LEU A 38 34.48 11.70 19.14
CA LEU A 38 33.97 10.40 18.68
C LEU A 38 34.31 10.25 17.20
N SER A 39 35.13 9.24 16.89
CA SER A 39 35.52 8.94 15.52
C SER A 39 34.31 8.59 14.64
N PRO A 40 34.33 8.97 13.35
CA PRO A 40 33.25 8.67 12.41
C PRO A 40 32.95 7.17 12.32
N LYS A 41 31.68 6.80 12.50
CA LYS A 41 31.17 5.45 12.31
C LYS A 41 30.21 5.43 11.13
N ALA A 42 30.48 4.57 10.15
CA ALA A 42 29.61 4.40 9.00
C ALA A 42 28.28 3.75 9.41
N VAL A 43 27.18 4.21 8.82
CA VAL A 43 25.84 3.64 8.98
C VAL A 43 25.10 3.80 7.65
N THR A 44 24.44 2.75 7.18
CA THR A 44 23.60 2.79 5.98
C THR A 44 22.15 2.83 6.41
N VAL A 45 21.41 3.86 5.98
CA VAL A 45 20.05 4.11 6.46
C VAL A 45 19.06 4.10 5.30
N ASN A 46 18.05 3.24 5.39
CA ASN A 46 16.89 3.26 4.54
C ASN A 46 15.75 4.00 5.25
N TRP A 47 15.51 5.27 4.91
CA TRP A 47 14.56 6.11 5.65
C TRP A 47 13.11 5.62 5.58
N ASP A 48 12.74 4.79 4.61
CA ASP A 48 11.38 4.22 4.52
C ASP A 48 11.09 3.18 5.61
N THR A 49 12.14 2.51 6.10
CA THR A 49 12.03 1.37 7.01
C THR A 49 12.91 1.50 8.26
N GLN A 50 13.72 2.55 8.36
CA GLN A 50 14.69 2.71 9.43
C GLN A 50 14.74 4.14 9.95
N LYS A 51 15.20 4.26 11.19
CA LYS A 51 15.46 5.53 11.87
C LYS A 51 16.71 5.43 12.74
N LEU A 52 17.45 6.53 12.87
CA LEU A 52 18.55 6.64 13.81
C LEU A 52 18.02 7.20 15.12
N VAL A 53 18.28 6.51 16.23
CA VAL A 53 17.81 6.89 17.56
C VAL A 53 19.01 7.07 18.48
N ALA A 54 19.12 8.25 19.09
CA ALA A 54 20.11 8.55 20.11
C ALA A 54 19.40 8.92 21.41
N VAL A 55 19.65 8.17 22.49
CA VAL A 55 19.21 8.50 23.84
C VAL A 55 20.41 9.05 24.60
N LEU A 56 20.29 10.27 25.10
CA LEU A 56 21.40 11.05 25.62
C LEU A 56 21.13 11.52 27.05
N ASP A 57 22.20 11.59 27.83
CA ASP A 57 22.26 12.27 29.12
C ASP A 57 23.23 13.44 29.02
N MET A 58 22.68 14.64 29.19
CA MET A 58 23.35 15.93 29.07
C MET A 58 23.71 16.53 30.44
N THR A 59 23.45 15.83 31.55
CA THR A 59 23.67 16.37 32.90
C THR A 59 25.14 16.68 33.19
N THR A 60 26.04 15.89 32.60
CA THR A 60 27.50 16.05 32.64
C THR A 60 28.04 17.15 31.73
N CYS A 61 27.21 17.74 30.87
CA CYS A 61 27.58 18.93 30.10
C CYS A 61 27.86 20.10 31.04
N SER A 62 28.85 20.90 30.65
CA SER A 62 29.31 22.05 31.41
C SER A 62 28.42 23.28 31.15
N GLY A 63 28.80 24.44 31.70
CA GLY A 63 28.11 25.71 31.47
C GLY A 63 28.61 26.47 30.25
N THR A 64 29.34 25.83 29.33
CA THR A 64 29.85 26.49 28.13
C THR A 64 28.81 26.53 27.01
N GLU A 65 28.99 27.46 26.07
CA GLU A 65 28.16 27.52 24.88
C GLU A 65 28.47 26.38 23.91
N ASN A 66 27.41 25.89 23.25
CA ASN A 66 27.46 24.98 22.10
C ASN A 66 28.41 23.79 22.31
N GLU A 67 28.22 23.06 23.40
CA GLU A 67 28.94 21.80 23.61
C GLU A 67 28.54 20.80 22.54
N ARG A 68 29.55 20.17 21.95
CA ARG A 68 29.32 19.15 20.91
C ARG A 68 28.54 17.99 21.52
N VAL A 69 27.52 17.56 20.80
CA VAL A 69 26.78 16.35 21.13
C VAL A 69 27.15 15.29 20.11
N PHE A 70 26.61 15.37 18.90
CA PHE A 70 27.02 14.51 17.80
C PHE A 70 26.76 15.20 16.47
N SER A 71 27.12 14.53 15.38
CA SER A 71 26.90 14.98 14.02
C SER A 71 26.64 13.79 13.12
N VAL A 72 25.83 13.99 12.08
CA VAL A 72 25.55 13.02 11.04
C VAL A 72 25.87 13.64 9.69
N SER A 73 26.69 12.96 8.90
CA SER A 73 27.17 13.46 7.61
C SER A 73 27.06 12.40 6.53
N ASN A 74 26.87 12.80 5.28
CA ASN A 74 27.08 11.91 4.13
C ASN A 74 28.57 11.80 3.73
N ASN A 75 29.47 12.49 4.44
CA ASN A 75 30.91 12.45 4.22
C ASN A 75 31.67 12.14 5.53
N LYS A 76 32.55 11.14 5.48
CA LYS A 76 33.30 10.65 6.64
C LYS A 76 34.18 11.73 7.28
N THR A 77 34.77 12.61 6.47
CA THR A 77 35.71 13.63 6.95
C THR A 77 34.94 14.82 7.53
N ASP A 78 33.86 15.22 6.88
CA ASP A 78 33.13 16.43 7.26
C ASP A 78 32.27 16.26 8.52
N VAL A 79 31.93 15.04 8.94
CA VAL A 79 31.19 14.80 10.21
C VAL A 79 31.86 15.42 11.44
N ALA A 80 33.18 15.59 11.43
CA ALA A 80 33.95 16.17 12.53
C ALA A 80 34.25 17.66 12.33
N ASN A 81 33.93 18.23 11.16
CA ASN A 81 34.32 19.57 10.76
C ASN A 81 33.11 20.50 10.71
N TRP A 82 33.33 21.76 11.07
CA TRP A 82 32.32 22.81 10.86
C TRP A 82 32.15 23.13 9.38
N GLU A 83 33.26 23.34 8.69
CA GLU A 83 33.29 23.70 7.27
C GLU A 83 33.28 22.45 6.39
N GLN A 84 32.35 22.39 5.43
CA GLN A 84 32.07 21.24 4.58
C GLN A 84 32.95 21.24 3.33
N THR A 85 34.27 21.16 3.54
CA THR A 85 35.26 21.33 2.46
C THR A 85 35.45 20.07 1.60
N ASN A 86 34.94 18.91 2.03
CA ASN A 86 35.13 17.64 1.34
C ASN A 86 33.91 17.21 0.50
N GLY A 87 33.00 18.14 0.22
CA GLY A 87 31.78 17.88 -0.57
C GLY A 87 30.66 17.24 0.23
N GLY A 88 30.77 17.19 1.56
CA GLY A 88 29.76 16.66 2.43
C GLY A 88 28.61 17.62 2.70
N SER A 89 27.60 17.06 3.35
CA SER A 89 26.55 17.77 4.07
C SER A 89 26.44 17.15 5.44
N THR A 90 26.35 17.97 6.47
CA THR A 90 26.41 17.54 7.87
C THR A 90 25.37 18.27 8.69
N VAL A 91 24.66 17.53 9.52
CA VAL A 91 23.90 18.11 10.62
C VAL A 91 24.70 17.95 11.91
N HIS A 92 24.92 19.05 12.60
CA HIS A 92 25.57 19.12 13.91
C HIS A 92 24.52 19.38 14.99
N LEU A 93 24.62 18.64 16.09
CA LEU A 93 23.82 18.89 17.28
C LEU A 93 24.74 19.41 18.38
N PHE A 94 24.43 20.61 18.84
CA PHE A 94 25.06 21.23 19.99
C PHE A 94 24.06 21.37 21.12
N TYR A 95 24.55 21.33 22.35
CA TYR A 95 23.74 21.58 23.53
C TYR A 95 24.37 22.69 24.37
N THR A 96 23.53 23.60 24.84
CA THR A 96 23.92 24.66 25.77
C THR A 96 23.13 24.49 27.06
N LYS A 97 23.83 24.17 28.14
CA LYS A 97 23.22 24.00 29.47
C LYS A 97 22.74 25.32 30.04
N ASN A 98 23.61 26.33 30.08
CA ASN A 98 23.30 27.67 30.56
C ASN A 98 24.42 28.66 30.19
N ALA A 99 24.35 29.28 29.01
CA ALA A 99 25.38 30.22 28.54
C ALA A 99 24.78 31.33 27.66
N GLN A 100 25.46 32.46 27.55
CA GLN A 100 25.15 33.42 26.50
C GLN A 100 25.71 32.91 25.17
N VAL A 101 24.87 32.87 24.15
CA VAL A 101 25.20 32.41 22.79
C VAL A 101 24.92 33.53 21.80
N TRP A 102 25.84 33.75 20.86
CA TRP A 102 25.65 34.73 19.78
C TRP A 102 24.71 34.19 18.70
N THR A 103 23.59 34.86 18.43
CA THR A 103 22.59 34.45 17.43
C THR A 103 22.77 35.10 16.06
N GLY A 104 23.91 35.75 15.82
CA GLY A 104 24.13 36.56 14.61
C GLY A 104 23.71 38.02 14.79
N THR A 105 22.77 38.30 15.69
CA THR A 105 22.23 39.65 15.93
C THR A 105 22.54 40.17 17.34
N ALA A 106 22.46 39.31 18.35
CA ALA A 106 22.73 39.65 19.74
C ALA A 106 23.23 38.43 20.54
N MET A 107 23.73 38.68 21.76
CA MET A 107 23.92 37.64 22.75
C MET A 107 22.58 37.29 23.39
N GLU A 108 22.22 36.01 23.37
CA GLU A 108 21.01 35.50 24.00
C GLU A 108 21.37 34.45 25.05
N LEU A 109 20.65 34.43 26.18
CA LEU A 109 20.84 33.38 27.18
C LEU A 109 20.15 32.11 26.71
N TYR A 110 20.93 31.06 26.48
CA TYR A 110 20.42 29.72 26.20
C TYR A 110 20.48 28.89 27.48
N HIS A 111 19.34 28.30 27.84
CA HIS A 111 19.19 27.39 28.96
C HIS A 111 18.64 26.06 28.44
N GLN A 112 19.35 24.96 28.73
CA GLN A 112 18.98 23.59 28.34
C GLN A 112 18.49 23.48 26.90
N LYS A 113 19.24 24.07 25.96
CA LYS A 113 18.80 24.26 24.58
C LYS A 113 19.73 23.55 23.61
N PHE A 114 19.13 22.75 22.73
CA PHE A 114 19.78 22.22 21.54
C PHE A 114 19.79 23.26 20.43
N ALA A 115 20.93 23.31 19.72
CA ALA A 115 21.04 23.91 18.40
C ALA A 115 21.31 22.77 17.40
N VAL A 116 20.38 22.58 16.46
CA VAL A 116 20.48 21.61 15.37
C VAL A 116 20.82 22.39 14.11
N GLN A 117 22.03 22.20 13.60
CA GLN A 117 22.63 23.06 12.59
C GLN A 117 23.05 22.25 11.37
N TYR A 118 22.42 22.52 10.23
CA TYR A 118 22.72 21.87 8.97
C TYR A 118 23.67 22.72 8.12
N ARG A 119 24.72 22.08 7.61
CA ARG A 119 25.74 22.66 6.77
C ARG A 119 25.96 21.80 5.52
N TYR A 120 26.32 22.40 4.39
CA TYR A 120 26.70 21.68 3.18
C TYR A 120 27.74 22.46 2.36
N GLN A 121 28.46 21.78 1.46
CA GLN A 121 29.48 22.44 0.64
C GLN A 121 28.90 23.61 -0.16
N GLY A 122 29.51 24.79 0.00
CA GLY A 122 29.10 26.00 -0.70
C GLY A 122 27.97 26.77 -0.02
N ASP A 123 27.53 26.36 1.17
CA ASP A 123 26.61 27.16 1.96
C ASP A 123 27.23 28.47 2.44
N ALA A 124 26.40 29.53 2.52
CA ALA A 124 26.83 30.82 3.03
C ALA A 124 26.84 30.85 4.57
N SER A 125 25.92 30.11 5.18
CA SER A 125 25.78 29.94 6.63
C SER A 125 24.98 28.67 6.95
N ALA A 126 25.10 28.15 8.18
CA ALA A 126 24.26 27.06 8.66
C ALA A 126 22.78 27.44 8.70
N THR A 127 21.91 26.53 8.28
CA THR A 127 20.49 26.56 8.67
C THR A 127 20.38 26.00 10.08
N SER A 128 19.78 26.74 11.00
CA SER A 128 19.75 26.40 12.43
C SER A 128 18.32 26.36 12.97
N HIS A 129 17.98 25.29 13.67
CA HIS A 129 16.77 25.16 14.47
C HIS A 129 17.13 24.91 15.93
N TYR A 130 16.27 25.35 16.84
CA TYR A 130 16.57 25.33 18.28
C TYR A 130 15.43 24.69 19.07
N LYS A 131 15.79 23.90 20.10
CA LYS A 131 14.82 23.23 20.96
C LYS A 131 15.29 23.22 22.41
N GLU A 132 14.47 23.76 23.31
CA GLU A 132 14.66 23.58 24.74
C GLU A 132 14.18 22.20 25.18
N VAL A 133 14.94 21.55 26.07
CA VAL A 133 14.60 20.25 26.67
C VAL A 133 14.34 20.41 28.16
N THR A 134 13.34 19.71 28.67
CA THR A 134 12.92 19.83 30.08
C THR A 134 13.69 18.90 31.01
N ASP A 135 14.01 17.68 30.55
CA ASP A 135 14.79 16.71 31.29
C ASP A 135 16.11 16.41 30.54
N PRO A 136 17.23 17.04 30.93
CA PRO A 136 18.50 16.84 30.26
C PRO A 136 19.11 15.48 30.60
N SER A 137 18.56 14.71 31.57
CA SER A 137 19.09 13.39 31.91
C SER A 137 18.72 12.33 30.88
N THR A 138 17.64 12.53 30.12
CA THR A 138 17.15 11.57 29.13
C THR A 138 16.51 12.31 27.96
N VAL A 139 17.34 12.73 27.02
CA VAL A 139 16.90 13.36 25.77
C VAL A 139 16.90 12.31 24.66
N THR A 140 15.80 12.21 23.92
CA THR A 140 15.69 11.30 22.77
C THR A 140 15.75 12.10 21.48
N VAL A 141 16.77 11.86 20.66
CA VAL A 141 16.87 12.41 19.31
C VAL A 141 16.58 11.30 18.30
N VAL A 142 15.62 11.53 17.42
CA VAL A 142 15.24 10.61 16.34
C VAL A 142 15.47 11.30 15.01
N MET A 143 16.22 10.67 14.13
CA MET A 143 16.24 10.99 12.71
C MET A 143 15.44 9.93 11.97
N ASP A 144 14.38 10.31 11.27
CA ASP A 144 13.53 9.44 10.45
C ASP A 144 13.17 10.13 9.13
N LYS A 145 12.38 9.50 8.25
CA LYS A 145 11.99 10.10 6.95
C LYS A 145 11.37 11.50 7.02
N THR A 146 10.85 11.90 8.17
CA THR A 146 10.23 13.23 8.36
C THR A 146 11.25 14.30 8.72
N GLY A 147 12.39 13.91 9.30
CA GLY A 147 13.45 14.80 9.73
C GLY A 147 14.00 14.44 11.11
N ILE A 148 14.41 15.46 11.86
CA ILE A 148 14.98 15.32 13.19
C ILE A 148 13.96 15.76 14.23
N SER A 149 13.60 14.84 15.11
CA SER A 149 12.76 15.09 16.27
C SER A 149 13.57 15.01 17.56
N ILE A 150 13.26 15.88 18.53
CA ILE A 150 13.83 15.87 19.88
C ILE A 150 12.68 15.73 20.86
N ASP A 151 12.74 14.70 21.70
CA ASP A 151 11.68 14.33 22.66
C ASP A 151 10.29 14.20 22.00
N GLY A 152 10.27 13.68 20.77
CA GLY A 152 9.06 13.44 19.99
C GLY A 152 8.50 14.65 19.24
N GLU A 153 9.12 15.83 19.36
CA GLU A 153 8.74 17.02 18.59
C GLU A 153 9.67 17.19 17.38
N LEU A 154 9.09 17.35 16.18
CA LEU A 154 9.84 17.62 14.96
C LEU A 154 10.52 19.00 15.05
N VAL A 155 11.85 19.02 15.02
CA VAL A 155 12.67 20.24 15.14
C VAL A 155 13.24 20.67 13.80
N PHE A 156 13.68 19.71 12.97
CA PHE A 156 14.34 20.01 11.69
C PHE A 156 13.74 19.13 10.58
N PRO A 157 12.91 19.66 9.68
CA PRO A 157 12.28 18.88 8.61
C PRO A 157 13.31 18.29 7.63
N ALA A 158 13.10 17.04 7.19
CA ALA A 158 13.95 16.37 6.20
C ALA A 158 14.04 17.15 4.88
N ALA A 159 12.97 17.83 4.48
CA ALA A 159 12.90 18.64 3.26
C ALA A 159 13.94 19.78 3.24
N GLU A 160 14.42 20.24 4.39
CA GLU A 160 15.46 21.26 4.50
C GLU A 160 16.89 20.66 4.51
N MET A 161 17.02 19.33 4.57
CA MET A 161 18.30 18.60 4.58
C MET A 161 18.38 17.55 3.45
N PRO A 162 18.08 17.89 2.18
CA PRO A 162 17.89 16.90 1.11
C PRO A 162 19.13 16.02 0.85
N ASN A 163 20.34 16.49 1.13
CA ASN A 163 21.57 15.72 0.90
C ASN A 163 21.80 14.60 1.93
N LEU A 164 21.01 14.56 3.01
CA LEU A 164 21.02 13.50 4.03
C LEU A 164 19.83 12.53 3.87
N TYR A 165 18.81 12.90 3.09
CA TYR A 165 17.54 12.18 2.94
C TYR A 165 17.23 11.86 1.47
N GLY A 166 18.03 10.98 0.87
CA GLY A 166 17.76 10.40 -0.45
C GLY A 166 16.79 9.21 -0.39
N GLU A 167 16.23 8.84 -1.54
CA GLU A 167 15.47 7.59 -1.70
C GLU A 167 16.38 6.37 -1.55
N GLY A 168 15.87 5.31 -0.90
CA GLY A 168 16.61 4.06 -0.70
C GLY A 168 17.71 4.17 0.37
N ASP A 169 18.81 3.47 0.14
CA ASP A 169 19.89 3.32 1.12
C ASP A 169 20.86 4.51 1.11
N ASN A 170 20.96 5.19 2.25
CA ASN A 170 21.79 6.38 2.43
C ASN A 170 23.04 6.04 3.24
N GLN A 171 24.23 6.13 2.63
CA GLN A 171 25.49 5.98 3.35
C GLN A 171 25.78 7.25 4.16
N LEU A 172 25.73 7.13 5.48
CA LEU A 172 25.99 8.22 6.42
C LEU A 172 27.13 7.85 7.38
N TYR A 173 27.55 8.85 8.15
CA TYR A 173 28.57 8.75 9.16
C TYR A 173 28.11 9.47 10.42
N PHE A 174 28.08 8.74 11.54
CA PHE A 174 27.80 9.28 12.86
C PHE A 174 29.10 9.57 13.60
N GLY A 175 29.26 10.75 14.18
CA GLY A 175 30.49 11.14 14.88
C GLY A 175 30.29 12.34 15.80
N ALA A 176 31.35 12.80 16.46
CA ALA A 176 31.32 14.03 17.26
C ALA A 176 32.71 14.66 17.31
N GLY A 177 32.95 15.70 16.49
CA GLY A 177 34.28 16.35 16.38
C GLY A 177 34.27 17.87 16.38
N CYS A 178 33.16 18.49 15.98
CA CYS A 178 33.04 19.94 15.82
C CYS A 178 32.59 20.64 17.12
N GLY A 179 32.98 21.90 17.32
CA GLY A 179 32.51 22.76 18.43
C GLY A 179 33.28 22.64 19.75
N THR A 180 32.70 23.12 20.85
CA THR A 180 33.29 23.04 22.19
C THR A 180 33.39 21.58 22.65
N PRO A 181 34.42 21.18 23.44
CA PRO A 181 34.49 19.82 24.01
C PRO A 181 33.17 19.42 24.68
N GLY A 182 32.66 18.25 24.33
CA GLY A 182 31.34 17.78 24.74
C GLY A 182 31.45 16.76 25.84
N TYR A 183 30.51 16.81 26.79
CA TYR A 183 30.51 15.91 27.94
C TYR A 183 29.23 15.08 28.03
N ALA A 184 28.42 15.03 26.98
CA ALA A 184 27.25 14.16 26.92
C ALA A 184 27.61 12.67 27.12
N THR A 185 26.71 11.95 27.77
CA THR A 185 26.74 10.49 27.87
C THR A 185 25.69 9.90 26.96
N TYR A 186 26.09 8.96 26.11
CA TYR A 186 25.22 8.35 25.12
C TYR A 186 24.67 7.08 25.74
N LYS A 187 23.44 7.13 26.27
CA LYS A 187 22.79 5.96 26.86
C LYS A 187 22.64 4.85 25.82
N SER A 188 22.21 5.22 24.61
CA SER A 188 22.24 4.36 23.43
C SER A 188 22.31 5.20 22.15
N VAL A 189 22.91 4.65 21.09
CA VAL A 189 22.80 5.18 19.72
C VAL A 189 22.64 4.00 18.79
N GLU A 190 21.50 3.91 18.12
CA GLU A 190 21.10 2.73 17.36
C GLU A 190 20.46 3.11 16.02
N LEU A 191 20.68 2.27 15.01
CA LEU A 191 19.85 2.22 13.81
C LEU A 191 18.72 1.24 14.09
N VAL A 192 17.49 1.75 14.19
CA VAL A 192 16.30 0.95 14.44
C VAL A 192 15.61 0.67 13.11
N THR A 193 15.41 -0.61 12.81
CA THR A 193 14.58 -1.03 11.68
C THR A 193 13.15 -1.21 12.17
N GLU A 194 12.25 -0.40 11.62
CA GLU A 194 10.81 -0.55 11.76
C GLU A 194 10.37 -1.61 10.77
N LYS A 195 10.09 -2.82 11.26
CA LYS A 195 9.45 -3.84 10.43
C LYS A 195 8.04 -3.35 10.13
N ALA A 196 7.72 -3.21 8.85
CA ALA A 196 6.33 -2.99 8.41
C ALA A 196 5.45 -4.06 9.06
N GLU A 197 4.30 -3.66 9.61
CA GLU A 197 3.36 -4.64 10.14
C GLU A 197 3.04 -5.65 9.03
N PRO A 198 3.04 -6.96 9.33
CA PRO A 198 2.69 -7.97 8.34
C PRO A 198 1.29 -7.67 7.83
N PHE A 199 1.19 -7.33 6.55
CA PHE A 199 -0.11 -7.12 5.91
C PHE A 199 -0.94 -8.40 6.09
N SER A 200 -2.06 -8.28 6.78
CA SER A 200 -2.97 -9.41 7.00
C SER A 200 -3.96 -9.46 5.84
N PRO A 201 -3.97 -10.54 5.03
CA PRO A 201 -4.88 -10.63 3.90
C PRO A 201 -6.34 -10.51 4.32
N VAL A 202 -7.10 -9.66 3.63
CA VAL A 202 -8.54 -9.50 3.84
C VAL A 202 -9.26 -10.20 2.70
N THR A 203 -10.12 -11.16 3.04
CA THR A 203 -10.94 -11.90 2.05
C THR A 203 -12.39 -11.50 2.18
N LEU A 204 -12.97 -11.01 1.08
CA LEU A 204 -14.40 -10.78 0.93
C LEU A 204 -14.97 -11.79 -0.06
N SER A 205 -15.97 -12.57 0.35
CA SER A 205 -16.63 -13.53 -0.52
C SER A 205 -17.96 -12.99 -1.02
N LYS A 206 -18.26 -13.20 -2.31
CA LYS A 206 -19.57 -12.90 -2.92
C LYS A 206 -20.14 -14.14 -3.57
N THR A 207 -21.41 -14.41 -3.30
CA THR A 207 -22.20 -15.39 -4.04
C THR A 207 -23.24 -14.66 -4.89
N ASP A 208 -23.25 -14.93 -6.19
CA ASP A 208 -24.19 -14.31 -7.14
C ASP A 208 -24.44 -15.26 -8.34
N VAL A 209 -25.32 -14.86 -9.25
CA VAL A 209 -25.50 -15.55 -10.53
C VAL A 209 -24.25 -15.40 -11.38
N ALA A 210 -24.00 -16.39 -12.24
CA ALA A 210 -22.88 -16.36 -13.17
C ALA A 210 -23.21 -17.20 -14.40
N ASN A 211 -22.34 -17.17 -15.41
CA ASN A 211 -22.36 -18.13 -16.49
C ASN A 211 -20.95 -18.46 -16.98
N ALA A 212 -20.81 -19.69 -17.50
CA ALA A 212 -19.62 -20.15 -18.18
C ALA A 212 -20.03 -20.78 -19.51
N VAL A 213 -19.37 -20.38 -20.60
CA VAL A 213 -19.55 -20.97 -21.93
C VAL A 213 -18.26 -21.67 -22.31
N TYR A 214 -18.29 -23.01 -22.34
CA TYR A 214 -17.15 -23.83 -22.75
C TYR A 214 -17.55 -24.74 -23.89
N ASN A 215 -16.79 -24.70 -24.98
CA ASN A 215 -17.03 -25.53 -26.16
C ASN A 215 -18.49 -25.48 -26.67
N GLY A 216 -19.06 -24.27 -26.72
CA GLY A 216 -20.45 -24.02 -27.14
C GLY A 216 -21.53 -24.43 -26.13
N THR A 217 -21.16 -25.02 -24.99
CA THR A 217 -22.10 -25.38 -23.93
C THR A 217 -22.17 -24.26 -22.90
N THR A 218 -23.36 -23.70 -22.72
CA THR A 218 -23.63 -22.68 -21.70
C THR A 218 -24.05 -23.32 -20.39
N THR A 219 -23.40 -22.92 -19.31
CA THR A 219 -23.74 -23.29 -17.92
C THR A 219 -24.13 -22.02 -17.19
N ASN A 220 -25.36 -21.95 -16.69
CA ASN A 220 -25.84 -20.86 -15.85
C ASN A 220 -25.78 -21.30 -14.39
N TYR A 221 -25.27 -20.44 -13.52
CA TYR A 221 -25.25 -20.65 -12.08
C TYR A 221 -26.30 -19.77 -11.43
N ASP A 222 -27.12 -20.37 -10.58
CA ASP A 222 -28.01 -19.63 -9.68
C ASP A 222 -27.24 -19.06 -8.48
N ALA A 223 -26.18 -19.75 -8.06
CA ALA A 223 -25.31 -19.36 -6.98
C ALA A 223 -23.87 -19.80 -7.28
N LYS A 224 -23.01 -18.83 -7.55
CA LYS A 224 -21.57 -19.01 -7.73
C LYS A 224 -20.81 -18.14 -6.76
N THR A 225 -19.82 -18.70 -6.07
CA THR A 225 -19.00 -17.97 -5.10
C THR A 225 -17.67 -17.56 -5.70
N VAL A 226 -17.27 -16.32 -5.44
CA VAL A 226 -15.97 -15.76 -5.76
C VAL A 226 -15.40 -15.08 -4.52
N ASP A 227 -14.11 -15.29 -4.28
CA ASP A 227 -13.38 -14.53 -3.26
C ASP A 227 -12.63 -13.38 -3.91
N PHE A 228 -12.76 -12.19 -3.33
CA PHE A 228 -11.96 -11.02 -3.62
C PHE A 228 -11.03 -10.77 -2.43
N VAL A 229 -9.73 -10.96 -2.64
CA VAL A 229 -8.75 -10.96 -1.56
C VAL A 229 -7.78 -9.82 -1.78
N GLN A 230 -7.69 -8.91 -0.81
CA GLN A 230 -6.56 -8.00 -0.73
C GLN A 230 -5.44 -8.72 -0.01
N TYR A 231 -4.29 -8.90 -0.67
CA TYR A 231 -3.15 -9.66 -0.11
C TYR A 231 -1.90 -8.80 0.08
N GLU A 232 -1.91 -7.58 -0.46
CA GLU A 232 -0.93 -6.51 -0.23
C GLU A 232 -1.69 -5.17 -0.36
N GLU A 233 -1.15 -4.09 0.19
CA GLU A 233 -1.75 -2.77 0.00
C GLU A 233 -1.91 -2.46 -1.50
N GLY A 234 -3.13 -2.15 -1.94
CA GLY A 234 -3.43 -1.86 -3.34
C GLY A 234 -3.41 -3.06 -4.31
N LYS A 235 -3.07 -4.28 -3.87
CA LYS A 235 -3.10 -5.48 -4.72
C LYS A 235 -4.14 -6.49 -4.28
N TYR A 236 -4.90 -6.94 -5.26
CA TYR A 236 -6.03 -7.83 -5.08
C TYR A 236 -5.89 -9.08 -5.94
N LYS A 237 -6.58 -10.14 -5.55
CA LYS A 237 -6.81 -11.31 -6.38
C LYS A 237 -8.27 -11.72 -6.36
N LEU A 238 -8.73 -12.29 -7.46
CA LEU A 238 -10.05 -12.91 -7.59
C LEU A 238 -9.88 -14.42 -7.65
N VAL A 239 -10.62 -15.16 -6.84
CA VAL A 239 -10.66 -16.63 -6.85
C VAL A 239 -12.06 -17.09 -7.25
N TRP A 240 -12.19 -17.60 -8.47
CA TRP A 240 -13.41 -18.27 -8.93
C TRP A 240 -13.46 -19.68 -8.36
N LYS A 241 -14.36 -19.91 -7.40
CA LYS A 241 -14.44 -21.20 -6.69
C LYS A 241 -15.11 -22.29 -7.51
N THR A 242 -14.49 -23.46 -7.59
CA THR A 242 -15.03 -24.67 -8.24
C THR A 242 -15.51 -24.39 -9.67
N LEU A 243 -14.67 -23.79 -10.51
CA LEU A 243 -14.96 -23.57 -11.92
C LEU A 243 -15.38 -24.90 -12.56
N GLU A 244 -16.57 -24.90 -13.14
CA GLU A 244 -17.17 -26.06 -13.80
C GLU A 244 -17.79 -25.59 -15.12
N ALA A 245 -18.01 -26.48 -16.08
CA ALA A 245 -18.78 -26.17 -17.29
C ALA A 245 -19.45 -27.44 -17.79
N GLY A 246 -20.77 -27.41 -17.95
CA GLY A 246 -21.59 -28.59 -18.16
C GLY A 246 -21.46 -29.53 -16.97
N SER A 247 -21.09 -30.78 -17.23
CA SER A 247 -20.79 -31.80 -16.19
C SER A 247 -19.32 -31.85 -15.76
N THR A 248 -18.46 -30.99 -16.32
CA THR A 248 -17.01 -31.01 -16.05
C THR A 248 -16.68 -30.04 -14.93
N ILE A 249 -16.00 -30.52 -13.87
CA ILE A 249 -15.53 -29.70 -12.76
C ILE A 249 -14.02 -29.59 -12.87
N PHE A 250 -13.48 -28.38 -13.00
CA PHE A 250 -12.04 -28.15 -13.20
C PHE A 250 -11.32 -27.92 -11.87
N GLY A 251 -11.71 -26.91 -11.11
CA GLY A 251 -11.05 -26.48 -9.86
C GLY A 251 -11.25 -24.99 -9.59
N ASP A 252 -10.55 -24.44 -8.62
CA ASP A 252 -10.50 -23.00 -8.38
C ASP A 252 -9.57 -22.32 -9.38
N TYR A 253 -9.97 -21.14 -9.87
CA TYR A 253 -9.16 -20.34 -10.78
C TYR A 253 -8.88 -18.97 -10.20
N THR A 254 -7.60 -18.64 -10.04
CA THR A 254 -7.15 -17.39 -9.40
C THR A 254 -6.51 -16.44 -10.41
N ILE A 255 -6.99 -15.20 -10.46
CA ILE A 255 -6.34 -14.08 -11.15
C ILE A 255 -5.74 -13.17 -10.08
N GLU A 256 -4.41 -12.98 -10.14
CA GLU A 256 -3.67 -12.14 -9.20
C GLU A 256 -3.40 -10.75 -9.79
N ASN A 257 -2.66 -9.94 -9.02
CA ASN A 257 -2.22 -8.59 -9.41
C ASN A 257 -3.34 -7.68 -9.94
N ILE A 258 -4.55 -7.83 -9.40
CA ILE A 258 -5.66 -6.92 -9.70
C ILE A 258 -5.41 -5.61 -8.98
N THR A 259 -5.46 -4.52 -9.74
CA THR A 259 -5.44 -3.15 -9.25
C THR A 259 -6.85 -2.58 -9.31
N VAL A 260 -7.13 -1.60 -8.45
CA VAL A 260 -8.45 -0.98 -8.33
C VAL A 260 -8.37 0.53 -8.53
N ALA A 261 -9.32 1.08 -9.26
CA ALA A 261 -9.53 2.52 -9.38
C ALA A 261 -10.95 2.87 -8.94
N GLU A 262 -11.10 3.75 -7.94
CA GLU A 262 -12.39 4.16 -7.41
C GLU A 262 -12.94 5.37 -8.19
N ASP A 263 -14.17 5.25 -8.68
CA ASP A 263 -14.94 6.39 -9.19
C ASP A 263 -15.44 7.24 -8.01
N ALA A 264 -15.05 8.52 -8.00
CA ALA A 264 -15.26 9.41 -6.85
C ALA A 264 -16.74 9.74 -6.58
N ASP A 265 -17.62 9.63 -7.57
CA ASP A 265 -19.04 9.98 -7.46
C ASP A 265 -19.90 8.77 -7.11
N THR A 266 -19.54 7.60 -7.63
CA THR A 266 -20.34 6.37 -7.51
C THR A 266 -19.77 5.35 -6.52
N HIS A 267 -18.53 5.55 -6.05
CA HIS A 267 -17.76 4.61 -5.23
C HIS A 267 -17.64 3.20 -5.84
N VAL A 268 -17.73 3.11 -7.17
CA VAL A 268 -17.54 1.86 -7.91
C VAL A 268 -16.05 1.71 -8.24
N LEU A 269 -15.50 0.57 -7.86
CA LEU A 269 -14.14 0.17 -8.17
C LEU A 269 -14.09 -0.45 -9.56
N THR A 270 -13.23 0.06 -10.43
CA THR A 270 -12.83 -0.59 -11.68
C THR A 270 -11.67 -1.53 -11.39
N LEU A 271 -11.80 -2.78 -11.80
CA LEU A 271 -10.80 -3.83 -11.58
C LEU A 271 -10.02 -4.05 -12.89
N THR A 272 -8.69 -3.94 -12.83
CA THR A 272 -7.80 -4.22 -13.97
C THR A 272 -6.62 -5.06 -13.51
N THR A 273 -6.01 -5.83 -14.42
CA THR A 273 -4.80 -6.60 -14.15
C THR A 273 -3.88 -6.54 -15.37
N THR A 274 -2.58 -6.59 -15.13
CA THR A 274 -1.56 -6.73 -16.18
C THR A 274 -1.22 -8.19 -16.45
N ASP A 275 -1.69 -9.10 -15.60
CA ASP A 275 -1.44 -10.52 -15.79
C ASP A 275 -2.17 -11.04 -17.02
N THR A 276 -1.58 -12.05 -17.65
CA THR A 276 -2.15 -12.76 -18.81
C THR A 276 -2.38 -14.23 -18.50
N GLU A 277 -2.14 -14.66 -17.25
CA GLU A 277 -2.24 -16.04 -16.80
C GLU A 277 -2.87 -16.09 -15.41
N GLY A 278 -3.71 -17.09 -15.16
CA GLY A 278 -4.26 -17.38 -13.84
C GLY A 278 -3.83 -18.75 -13.36
N THR A 279 -3.89 -18.95 -12.05
CA THR A 279 -3.39 -20.15 -11.37
C THR A 279 -4.53 -21.05 -10.93
N TRP A 280 -4.37 -22.36 -11.16
CA TRP A 280 -5.30 -23.38 -10.73
C TRP A 280 -4.99 -23.88 -9.32
N SER A 281 -6.04 -24.03 -8.52
CA SER A 281 -5.98 -24.74 -7.23
C SER A 281 -7.20 -25.60 -7.03
N ASN A 282 -7.17 -26.51 -6.04
CA ASN A 282 -8.29 -27.43 -5.77
C ASN A 282 -8.74 -28.19 -7.04
N VAL A 283 -7.77 -28.57 -7.87
CA VAL A 283 -8.06 -29.20 -9.17
C VAL A 283 -8.73 -30.56 -8.95
N ASN A 284 -9.86 -30.80 -9.61
CA ASN A 284 -10.54 -32.08 -9.54
C ASN A 284 -9.65 -33.17 -10.17
N PRO A 285 -9.20 -34.19 -9.42
CA PRO A 285 -8.25 -35.18 -9.96
C PRO A 285 -8.78 -35.96 -11.16
N ALA A 286 -10.09 -36.20 -11.24
CA ALA A 286 -10.71 -36.95 -12.34
C ALA A 286 -10.64 -36.18 -13.67
N TYR A 287 -10.79 -34.86 -13.63
CA TYR A 287 -10.76 -34.01 -14.82
C TYR A 287 -9.39 -33.38 -15.05
N GLY A 288 -8.59 -33.15 -14.00
CA GLY A 288 -7.24 -32.59 -14.10
C GLY A 288 -6.35 -33.42 -15.03
N PHE A 289 -6.39 -34.76 -14.92
CA PHE A 289 -5.67 -35.64 -15.83
C PHE A 289 -6.12 -35.49 -17.29
N VAL A 290 -7.43 -35.41 -17.52
CA VAL A 290 -8.02 -35.30 -18.87
C VAL A 290 -7.67 -33.96 -19.53
N PHE A 291 -7.70 -32.87 -18.76
CA PHE A 291 -7.50 -31.51 -19.25
C PHE A 291 -6.07 -30.98 -19.06
N LYS A 292 -5.16 -31.81 -18.55
CA LYS A 292 -3.77 -31.45 -18.20
C LYS A 292 -3.69 -30.27 -17.22
N LEU A 293 -4.64 -30.21 -16.29
CA LEU A 293 -4.65 -29.26 -15.19
C LEU A 293 -4.09 -29.93 -13.94
N ALA A 294 -3.20 -29.24 -13.23
CA ALA A 294 -2.67 -29.68 -11.95
C ALA A 294 -2.57 -28.50 -10.99
N GLU A 295 -2.44 -28.81 -9.69
CA GLU A 295 -2.28 -27.80 -8.65
C GLU A 295 -1.11 -26.85 -8.96
N GLY A 296 -1.35 -25.54 -8.88
CA GLY A 296 -0.35 -24.50 -9.14
C GLY A 296 -0.03 -24.28 -10.62
N THR A 297 -0.63 -25.02 -11.55
CA THR A 297 -0.45 -24.77 -12.98
C THR A 297 -1.10 -23.47 -13.41
N LYS A 298 -0.51 -22.80 -14.39
CA LYS A 298 -1.02 -21.55 -14.96
C LYS A 298 -1.66 -21.79 -16.32
N THR A 299 -2.75 -21.10 -16.60
CA THR A 299 -3.34 -21.03 -17.94
C THR A 299 -3.56 -19.60 -18.36
N ALA A 300 -3.38 -19.33 -19.65
CA ALA A 300 -3.60 -17.99 -20.19
C ALA A 300 -5.07 -17.55 -20.06
N PHE A 301 -5.29 -16.27 -19.77
CA PHE A 301 -6.58 -15.63 -19.88
C PHE A 301 -6.52 -14.34 -20.69
N THR A 302 -7.65 -13.93 -21.24
CA THR A 302 -7.80 -12.68 -22.00
C THR A 302 -9.09 -11.96 -21.64
N GLY A 303 -9.18 -10.67 -22.00
CA GLY A 303 -10.42 -9.90 -21.90
C GLY A 303 -10.93 -9.69 -20.47
N PHE A 304 -10.04 -9.63 -19.49
CA PHE A 304 -10.42 -9.35 -18.11
C PHE A 304 -10.98 -7.92 -18.00
N GLU A 305 -12.24 -7.82 -17.61
CA GLU A 305 -12.92 -6.57 -17.30
C GLU A 305 -13.75 -6.81 -16.03
N GLY A 306 -13.57 -5.96 -15.01
CA GLY A 306 -14.29 -6.12 -13.75
C GLY A 306 -14.70 -4.81 -13.08
N THR A 307 -15.77 -4.86 -12.31
CA THR A 307 -16.23 -3.79 -11.43
C THR A 307 -16.66 -4.37 -10.08
N CYS A 308 -16.37 -3.65 -9.00
CA CYS A 308 -16.77 -4.02 -7.65
C CYS A 308 -17.34 -2.79 -6.94
N LYS A 309 -18.45 -2.96 -6.23
CA LYS A 309 -18.99 -1.98 -5.29
C LYS A 309 -18.99 -2.61 -3.90
N LEU A 310 -18.28 -1.99 -2.99
CA LEU A 310 -18.32 -2.33 -1.57
C LEU A 310 -19.45 -1.56 -0.88
N ASN A 311 -19.90 -2.05 0.28
CA ASN A 311 -20.81 -1.30 1.14
C ASN A 311 -20.11 -0.09 1.76
N GLU A 312 -20.88 0.77 2.43
CA GLU A 312 -20.36 2.00 3.07
C GLU A 312 -19.21 1.73 4.05
N THR A 313 -19.26 0.62 4.78
CA THR A 313 -18.24 0.18 5.73
C THR A 313 -17.05 -0.52 5.09
N LYS A 314 -17.09 -0.77 3.77
CA LYS A 314 -16.05 -1.45 2.96
C LYS A 314 -15.67 -2.86 3.46
N ASP A 315 -16.57 -3.51 4.19
CA ASP A 315 -16.39 -4.85 4.77
C ASP A 315 -17.25 -5.93 4.08
N ALA A 316 -18.06 -5.55 3.09
CA ALA A 316 -18.81 -6.49 2.27
C ALA A 316 -18.95 -6.02 0.82
N ILE A 317 -19.09 -6.99 -0.09
CA ILE A 317 -19.33 -6.74 -1.52
C ILE A 317 -20.84 -6.58 -1.76
N GLU A 318 -21.28 -5.37 -2.13
CA GLU A 318 -22.65 -5.12 -2.58
C GLU A 318 -22.88 -5.71 -3.97
N LYS A 319 -21.96 -5.41 -4.91
CA LYS A 319 -22.06 -5.81 -6.30
C LYS A 319 -20.68 -6.15 -6.86
N LEU A 320 -20.57 -7.30 -7.52
CA LEU A 320 -19.35 -7.71 -8.21
C LEU A 320 -19.75 -8.20 -9.59
N LYS A 321 -19.07 -7.68 -10.61
CA LYS A 321 -19.23 -8.13 -11.99
C LYS A 321 -17.87 -8.20 -12.63
N PHE A 322 -17.56 -9.30 -13.27
CA PHE A 322 -16.38 -9.38 -14.10
C PHE A 322 -16.56 -10.45 -15.17
N LYS A 323 -15.74 -10.36 -16.21
CA LYS A 323 -15.65 -11.38 -17.25
C LYS A 323 -14.20 -11.58 -17.63
N PHE A 324 -13.88 -12.79 -18.07
CA PHE A 324 -12.60 -13.13 -18.69
C PHE A 324 -12.75 -14.44 -19.48
N ASN A 325 -11.79 -14.70 -20.37
CA ASN A 325 -11.74 -15.92 -21.16
C ASN A 325 -10.50 -16.71 -20.79
N ILE A 326 -10.61 -18.03 -20.66
CA ILE A 326 -9.46 -18.93 -20.44
C ILE A 326 -9.37 -19.94 -21.58
N SER A 327 -8.16 -20.37 -21.91
CA SER A 327 -7.96 -21.46 -22.88
C SER A 327 -7.63 -22.76 -22.16
N ILE A 328 -8.49 -23.77 -22.30
CA ILE A 328 -8.28 -25.13 -21.76
C ILE A 328 -8.16 -26.10 -22.92
N MET A 329 -6.94 -26.63 -23.13
CA MET A 329 -6.58 -27.49 -24.27
C MET A 329 -6.95 -26.90 -25.64
N GLY A 330 -6.80 -25.58 -25.81
CA GLY A 330 -7.11 -24.89 -27.06
C GLY A 330 -8.59 -24.55 -27.26
N ASN A 331 -9.47 -24.92 -26.32
CA ASN A 331 -10.87 -24.49 -26.32
C ASN A 331 -11.03 -23.29 -25.38
N GLU A 332 -11.68 -22.23 -25.86
CA GLU A 332 -11.99 -21.05 -25.05
C GLU A 332 -13.18 -21.34 -24.12
N ALA A 333 -13.02 -21.01 -22.84
CA ALA A 333 -14.10 -20.86 -21.87
C ALA A 333 -14.31 -19.38 -21.57
N ASN A 334 -15.51 -18.88 -21.81
CA ASN A 334 -15.90 -17.51 -21.48
C ASN A 334 -16.59 -17.54 -20.11
N LEU A 335 -16.09 -16.76 -19.15
CA LEU A 335 -16.60 -16.71 -17.79
C LEU A 335 -17.15 -15.32 -17.50
N VAL A 336 -18.35 -15.26 -16.93
CA VAL A 336 -19.01 -14.01 -16.54
C VAL A 336 -19.64 -14.19 -15.17
N PHE A 337 -19.27 -13.31 -14.23
CA PHE A 337 -19.83 -13.25 -12.89
C PHE A 337 -20.79 -12.08 -12.74
N GLY A 338 -21.87 -12.27 -11.98
CA GLY A 338 -22.91 -11.26 -11.73
C GLY A 338 -23.96 -11.16 -12.85
N GLU A 339 -23.93 -12.06 -13.83
CA GLU A 339 -24.88 -12.14 -14.95
C GLU A 339 -25.12 -13.60 -15.37
N LYS A 340 -26.36 -13.93 -15.74
CA LYS A 340 -26.67 -15.18 -16.45
C LYS A 340 -26.51 -14.98 -17.95
N ALA A 341 -26.11 -16.03 -18.65
CA ALA A 341 -26.15 -16.02 -20.10
C ALA A 341 -27.62 -15.87 -20.56
N PRO A 342 -27.87 -15.14 -21.64
CA PRO A 342 -29.20 -15.10 -22.25
C PRO A 342 -29.64 -16.54 -22.53
N GLU A 343 -30.85 -16.91 -22.10
CA GLU A 343 -31.42 -18.20 -22.49
C GLU A 343 -31.53 -18.21 -24.01
N THR A 344 -30.70 -19.00 -24.69
CA THR A 344 -30.77 -19.17 -26.15
C THR A 344 -31.93 -20.07 -26.59
N GLY A 345 -32.90 -20.30 -25.70
CA GLY A 345 -34.24 -20.71 -26.06
C GLY A 345 -35.05 -19.50 -26.54
N ILE A 346 -36.01 -19.73 -27.43
CA ILE A 346 -36.93 -18.74 -28.04
C ILE A 346 -37.78 -17.91 -27.00
N ASN A 347 -37.50 -18.02 -25.69
CA ASN A 347 -38.27 -17.41 -24.61
C ASN A 347 -37.70 -16.11 -24.02
N ALA A 348 -36.58 -15.58 -24.51
CA ALA A 348 -36.11 -14.27 -24.05
C ALA A 348 -36.68 -13.12 -24.88
N THR A 349 -37.93 -12.70 -24.61
CA THR A 349 -38.28 -11.29 -24.74
C THR A 349 -39.32 -10.94 -23.68
N THR A 350 -38.86 -10.29 -22.61
CA THR A 350 -39.67 -9.34 -21.85
C THR A 350 -40.10 -8.23 -22.81
N VAL A 351 -41.31 -8.36 -23.38
CA VAL A 351 -41.96 -7.22 -24.02
C VAL A 351 -42.55 -6.43 -22.87
N ALA A 352 -42.05 -5.21 -22.63
CA ALA A 352 -42.71 -4.28 -21.73
C ALA A 352 -44.18 -4.17 -22.16
N GLU A 353 -45.12 -4.45 -21.24
CA GLU A 353 -46.54 -4.28 -21.50
C GLU A 353 -46.79 -2.83 -21.94
N GLY A 354 -47.32 -2.65 -23.16
CA GLY A 354 -47.84 -1.36 -23.64
C GLY A 354 -47.27 -0.81 -24.96
N ALA A 355 -46.18 -1.35 -25.53
CA ALA A 355 -45.48 -0.70 -26.67
C ALA A 355 -45.26 -1.57 -27.92
N ALA A 356 -45.97 -2.70 -28.08
CA ALA A 356 -45.79 -3.59 -29.23
C ALA A 356 -47.12 -3.89 -29.94
N THR A 357 -47.07 -3.99 -31.27
CA THR A 357 -48.18 -4.48 -32.11
C THR A 357 -47.94 -5.92 -32.54
N LEU A 358 -48.97 -6.74 -32.42
CA LEU A 358 -48.91 -8.18 -32.68
C LEU A 358 -49.54 -8.49 -34.03
N PHE A 359 -48.98 -9.45 -34.76
CA PHE A 359 -49.49 -9.92 -36.04
C PHE A 359 -49.38 -11.44 -36.15
N THR A 360 -50.23 -12.05 -36.99
CA THR A 360 -49.99 -13.42 -37.49
C THR A 360 -48.80 -13.41 -38.47
N VAL A 361 -48.30 -14.59 -38.83
CA VAL A 361 -47.30 -14.74 -39.89
C VAL A 361 -47.76 -14.18 -41.24
N ASP A 362 -49.07 -14.15 -41.46
CA ASP A 362 -49.71 -13.60 -42.67
C ASP A 362 -50.00 -12.09 -42.58
N GLY A 363 -49.56 -11.44 -41.50
CA GLY A 363 -49.66 -9.98 -41.33
C GLY A 363 -50.99 -9.48 -40.77
N VAL A 364 -51.85 -10.35 -40.23
CA VAL A 364 -53.12 -9.94 -39.60
C VAL A 364 -52.86 -9.45 -38.18
N LYS A 365 -53.29 -8.22 -37.84
CA LYS A 365 -53.09 -7.65 -36.50
C LYS A 365 -53.87 -8.43 -35.43
N LEU A 366 -53.20 -8.76 -34.33
CA LEU A 366 -53.75 -9.50 -33.20
C LEU A 366 -53.91 -8.58 -31.97
N SER A 367 -54.93 -8.84 -31.17
CA SER A 367 -55.14 -8.16 -29.87
C SER A 367 -54.39 -8.83 -28.72
N LYS A 368 -53.99 -10.10 -28.90
CA LYS A 368 -53.18 -10.87 -27.95
C LYS A 368 -52.40 -11.95 -28.70
N LEU A 369 -51.36 -12.49 -28.07
CA LEU A 369 -50.61 -13.61 -28.60
C LEU A 369 -51.52 -14.86 -28.75
N GLN A 370 -51.35 -15.60 -29.83
CA GLN A 370 -52.09 -16.84 -30.12
C GLN A 370 -51.14 -18.04 -30.09
N LYS A 371 -51.69 -19.24 -29.83
CA LYS A 371 -50.94 -20.50 -29.93
C LYS A 371 -50.37 -20.64 -31.34
N GLY A 372 -49.08 -20.95 -31.46
CA GLY A 372 -48.34 -20.97 -32.72
C GLY A 372 -47.44 -19.75 -32.90
N LEU A 373 -46.98 -19.52 -34.13
CA LEU A 373 -45.99 -18.49 -34.45
C LEU A 373 -46.67 -17.12 -34.63
N ASN A 374 -46.18 -16.12 -33.88
CA ASN A 374 -46.64 -14.74 -33.89
C ASN A 374 -45.51 -13.82 -34.35
N ILE A 375 -45.87 -12.67 -34.90
CA ILE A 375 -44.96 -11.60 -35.26
C ILE A 375 -45.20 -10.43 -34.33
N VAL A 376 -44.17 -9.96 -33.63
CA VAL A 376 -44.23 -8.83 -32.70
C VAL A 376 -43.42 -7.69 -33.28
N ARG A 377 -44.06 -6.54 -33.51
CA ARG A 377 -43.39 -5.31 -33.92
C ARG A 377 -43.35 -4.34 -32.75
N SER A 378 -42.16 -4.01 -32.30
CA SER A 378 -41.90 -3.06 -31.23
C SER A 378 -41.95 -1.61 -31.75
N ALA A 379 -42.20 -0.65 -30.85
CA ALA A 379 -42.24 0.78 -31.20
C ALA A 379 -40.91 1.31 -31.78
N ASP A 380 -39.78 0.66 -31.49
CA ASP A 380 -38.46 0.96 -32.07
C ASP A 380 -38.29 0.42 -33.51
N GLY A 381 -39.36 -0.12 -34.11
CA GLY A 381 -39.37 -0.64 -35.48
C GLY A 381 -38.83 -2.06 -35.62
N LYS A 382 -38.34 -2.70 -34.55
CA LYS A 382 -37.85 -4.08 -34.61
C LYS A 382 -38.98 -5.09 -34.73
N VAL A 383 -38.75 -6.13 -35.51
CA VAL A 383 -39.68 -7.24 -35.72
C VAL A 383 -39.09 -8.52 -35.14
N LYS A 384 -39.85 -9.21 -34.29
CA LYS A 384 -39.48 -10.50 -33.68
C LYS A 384 -40.52 -11.56 -34.00
N LYS A 385 -40.07 -12.81 -34.14
CA LYS A 385 -40.94 -13.99 -34.25
C LYS A 385 -41.06 -14.63 -32.86
N VAL A 386 -42.28 -14.86 -32.38
CA VAL A 386 -42.57 -15.40 -31.05
C VAL A 386 -43.45 -16.64 -31.19
N LEU A 387 -42.96 -17.80 -30.74
CA LEU A 387 -43.71 -19.05 -30.76
C LEU A 387 -44.38 -19.29 -29.40
N VAL A 388 -45.71 -19.35 -29.37
CA VAL A 388 -46.47 -19.65 -28.15
C VAL A 388 -46.94 -21.11 -28.20
N LYS A 389 -46.56 -21.91 -27.21
CA LYS A 389 -46.86 -23.35 -27.18
C LYS A 389 -48.28 -23.68 -26.79
#